data_AF-A0A0Q9J1W5-F1
#
_entry.id   AF-A0A0Q9J1W5-F1
#
_cell.length_a   1.000
_cell.length_b   1.000
_cell.length_c   1.000
_cell.angle_alpha   90.00
_cell.angle_beta   90.00
_cell.angle_gamma   90.00
#
_symmetry.space_group_name_H-M   'P 1'
#
loop_
_entity.id
_entity.type
_entity.pdbx_description
1 polymer ?
#
loop_
_entity_poly.entity_id
_entity_poly.type
_entity_poly.pdbx_seq_one_letter_code
_entity_poly.pdbx_strand_id
1 'polypeptide(L)'
;MRIARLSAAGLAGGAVLALAAVPLAASAHVTVTPSGTAAGGYTVLTFAFSHGCEGSPTTALTFDIPESIESVSPTLNSNWTIEKVADGDRTSQVVYTAITPVEDGFRDTVELSLPLPEDAAGETLAFPVRQTCEVGETNWNQLAEEGEDEPENAAPIIVVTEATGDEHGHGAATDDQAEHDEATAEASDAASGSADVVARVLGIGGLIVGVVGVTLALAARRSRSDA
;
A
#
# COMPACT_ATOMS: atom_id res chain seq x y z
N MET A 1 -22.71 -54.30 37.54
CA MET A 1 -23.38 -52.99 37.55
C MET A 1 -22.63 -52.05 38.48
N ARG A 2 -21.82 -51.14 37.93
CA ARG A 2 -21.29 -49.94 38.61
C ARG A 2 -21.23 -48.83 37.57
N ILE A 3 -21.99 -47.78 37.81
CA ILE A 3 -22.00 -46.54 37.03
C ILE A 3 -20.89 -45.65 37.60
N ALA A 4 -20.02 -45.11 36.74
CA ALA A 4 -19.23 -43.94 37.04
C ALA A 4 -19.30 -42.98 35.84
N ARG A 5 -19.84 -41.79 36.11
CA ARG A 5 -19.92 -40.62 35.23
C ARG A 5 -18.58 -39.86 35.28
N LEU A 6 -18.17 -39.22 34.18
CA LEU A 6 -17.31 -38.01 34.05
C LEU A 6 -16.96 -37.91 32.55
N SER A 7 -16.97 -36.80 31.81
CA SER A 7 -17.37 -35.41 31.98
C SER A 7 -17.37 -34.81 30.57
N ALA A 8 -18.28 -33.87 30.30
CA ALA A 8 -18.14 -32.96 29.18
C ALA A 8 -16.96 -32.01 29.45
N ALA A 9 -16.05 -31.84 28.49
CA ALA A 9 -15.01 -30.82 28.53
C ALA A 9 -14.67 -30.34 27.11
N GLY A 10 -15.17 -29.13 26.79
CA GLY A 10 -14.59 -28.10 25.93
C GLY A 10 -13.96 -28.50 24.59
N LEU A 11 -14.74 -28.45 23.51
CA LEU A 11 -14.23 -28.08 22.19
C LEU A 11 -14.20 -26.55 22.13
N ALA A 12 -13.11 -25.93 22.60
CA ALA A 12 -12.87 -24.50 22.47
C ALA A 12 -11.54 -24.27 21.73
N GLY A 13 -11.60 -23.50 20.64
CA GLY A 13 -10.44 -22.74 20.16
C GLY A 13 -9.61 -23.35 19.03
N GLY A 14 -10.24 -23.90 17.98
CA GLY A 14 -9.60 -24.01 16.67
C GLY A 14 -9.86 -22.74 15.86
N ALA A 15 -9.25 -21.62 16.22
CA ALA A 15 -9.28 -20.43 15.36
C ALA A 15 -8.47 -20.76 14.10
N VAL A 16 -9.19 -21.13 13.06
CA VAL A 16 -8.66 -21.25 11.70
C VAL A 16 -8.12 -19.87 11.35
N LEU A 17 -6.80 -19.72 11.32
CA LEU A 17 -6.14 -18.66 10.57
C LEU A 17 -6.46 -18.92 9.10
N ALA A 18 -7.65 -18.47 8.70
CA ALA A 18 -7.93 -18.13 7.32
C ALA A 18 -7.05 -16.90 7.04
N LEU A 19 -5.76 -17.14 6.76
CA LEU A 19 -5.06 -16.21 5.87
C LEU A 19 -5.96 -16.16 4.65
N ALA A 20 -6.62 -15.01 4.48
CA ALA A 20 -7.34 -14.67 3.29
C ALA A 20 -6.47 -15.12 2.12
N ALA A 21 -6.92 -16.16 1.42
CA ALA A 21 -6.43 -16.45 0.10
C ALA A 21 -6.88 -15.26 -0.72
N VAL A 22 -6.06 -14.20 -0.74
CA VAL A 22 -6.15 -13.17 -1.77
C VAL A 22 -6.02 -13.98 -3.05
N PRO A 23 -7.06 -14.04 -3.89
CA PRO A 23 -6.95 -14.72 -5.16
C PRO A 23 -5.80 -14.01 -5.88
N LEU A 24 -4.68 -14.70 -6.08
CA LEU A 24 -3.70 -14.32 -7.08
C LEU A 24 -4.36 -14.62 -8.43
N ALA A 25 -5.45 -13.91 -8.75
CA ALA A 25 -5.83 -13.71 -10.13
C ALA A 25 -4.57 -13.14 -10.78
N ALA A 26 -4.07 -13.82 -11.82
CA ALA A 26 -2.97 -13.29 -12.60
C ALA A 26 -3.39 -11.86 -13.01
N SER A 27 -2.76 -10.85 -12.40
CA SER A 27 -3.29 -9.49 -12.41
C SER A 27 -3.13 -8.94 -13.82
N ALA A 28 -4.25 -8.96 -14.52
CA ALA A 28 -4.43 -8.39 -15.84
C ALA A 28 -4.60 -6.86 -15.76
N HIS A 29 -5.07 -6.38 -14.62
CA HIS A 29 -5.47 -5.00 -14.46
C HIS A 29 -4.23 -4.09 -14.37
N VAL A 30 -4.37 -2.86 -14.85
CA VAL A 30 -3.44 -1.80 -14.44
C VAL A 30 -3.63 -1.61 -12.94
N THR A 31 -2.55 -1.75 -12.17
CA THR A 31 -2.59 -1.59 -10.70
C THR A 31 -1.95 -0.28 -10.30
N VAL A 32 -2.33 0.27 -9.15
CA VAL A 32 -1.71 1.46 -8.56
C VAL A 32 -1.16 1.14 -7.17
N THR A 33 0.06 1.58 -6.90
CA THR A 33 0.67 1.54 -5.57
C THR A 33 1.04 2.95 -5.14
N PRO A 34 0.40 3.51 -4.08
CA PRO A 34 0.80 4.80 -3.54
C PRO A 34 2.01 4.68 -2.60
N SER A 35 2.89 5.68 -2.59
CA SER A 35 3.98 5.79 -1.60
C SER A 35 3.48 6.19 -0.20
N GLY A 36 2.27 6.74 -0.13
CA GLY A 36 1.55 7.15 1.07
C GLY A 36 0.18 7.70 0.68
N THR A 37 -0.76 7.78 1.63
CA THR A 37 -2.14 8.18 1.34
C THR A 37 -2.73 9.18 2.32
N ALA A 38 -1.92 9.82 3.18
CA ALA A 38 -2.40 10.80 4.14
C ALA A 38 -2.98 12.04 3.43
N ALA A 39 -4.17 12.48 3.87
CA ALA A 39 -4.80 13.73 3.44
C ALA A 39 -3.85 14.92 3.63
N GLY A 40 -3.81 15.82 2.64
CA GLY A 40 -2.87 16.94 2.58
C GLY A 40 -1.41 16.57 2.28
N GLY A 41 -1.08 15.26 2.26
CA GLY A 41 0.25 14.77 1.95
C GLY A 41 0.55 14.71 0.46
N TYR A 42 1.82 14.51 0.12
CA TYR A 42 2.26 14.25 -1.25
C TYR A 42 2.45 12.74 -1.45
N THR A 43 2.04 12.23 -2.60
CA THR A 43 2.19 10.81 -2.94
C THR A 43 2.79 10.61 -4.33
N VAL A 44 3.53 9.53 -4.48
CA VAL A 44 3.91 8.96 -5.78
C VAL A 44 3.02 7.75 -6.01
N LEU A 45 2.22 7.81 -7.07
CA LEU A 45 1.41 6.71 -7.55
C LEU A 45 2.19 5.95 -8.61
N THR A 46 2.64 4.74 -8.29
CA THR A 46 3.28 3.83 -9.25
C THR A 46 2.21 2.97 -9.90
N PHE A 47 1.93 3.22 -11.18
CA PHE A 47 1.05 2.40 -12.00
C PHE A 47 1.86 1.28 -12.66
N ALA A 48 1.34 0.06 -12.63
CA ALA A 48 2.01 -1.11 -13.19
C ALA A 48 1.07 -1.95 -14.06
N PHE A 49 1.62 -2.49 -15.15
CA PHE A 49 0.94 -3.44 -16.04
C PHE A 49 1.95 -4.47 -16.57
N SER A 50 1.48 -5.64 -16.97
CA SER A 50 2.35 -6.70 -17.51
C SER A 50 1.82 -7.40 -18.76
N HIS A 51 0.74 -6.89 -19.33
CA HIS A 51 0.16 -7.44 -20.55
C HIS A 51 -0.39 -6.35 -21.44
N GLY A 52 -0.61 -6.70 -22.69
CA GLY A 52 -1.27 -5.90 -23.70
C GLY A 52 -2.80 -6.02 -23.70
N CYS A 53 -3.44 -5.38 -24.67
CA CYS A 53 -4.88 -5.47 -24.91
C CYS A 53 -5.13 -6.74 -25.73
N GLU A 54 -5.78 -7.74 -25.13
CA GLU A 54 -5.91 -9.08 -25.74
C GLU A 54 -4.55 -9.67 -26.20
N GLY A 55 -3.46 -9.33 -25.50
CA GLY A 55 -2.09 -9.72 -25.83
C GLY A 55 -1.38 -8.85 -26.88
N SER A 56 -2.01 -7.77 -27.38
CA SER A 56 -1.38 -6.81 -28.31
C SER A 56 -0.49 -5.81 -27.57
N PRO A 57 0.73 -5.51 -28.03
CA PRO A 57 1.67 -4.61 -27.35
C PRO A 57 1.07 -3.25 -26.99
N THR A 58 1.37 -2.74 -25.78
CA THR A 58 0.87 -1.46 -25.29
C THR A 58 1.63 -0.30 -25.91
N THR A 59 0.92 0.68 -26.45
CA THR A 59 1.47 1.87 -27.10
C THR A 59 1.22 3.13 -26.30
N ALA A 60 0.16 3.19 -25.49
CA ALA A 60 -0.09 4.33 -24.62
C ALA A 60 -0.84 3.95 -23.33
N LEU A 61 -0.60 4.73 -22.28
CA LEU A 61 -1.42 4.79 -21.07
C LEU A 61 -1.93 6.22 -20.91
N THR A 62 -3.25 6.36 -20.85
CA THR A 62 -3.91 7.65 -20.62
C THR A 62 -4.61 7.63 -19.27
N PHE A 63 -4.19 8.52 -18.38
CA PHE A 63 -4.68 8.62 -17.01
C PHE A 63 -5.62 9.80 -16.86
N ASP A 64 -6.88 9.53 -16.53
CA ASP A 64 -7.84 10.58 -16.17
C ASP A 64 -7.62 10.99 -14.71
N ILE A 65 -7.38 12.28 -14.48
CA ILE A 65 -7.05 12.81 -13.16
C ILE A 65 -8.35 13.25 -12.45
N PRO A 66 -8.60 12.80 -11.20
CA PRO A 66 -9.78 13.23 -10.43
C PRO A 66 -9.90 14.75 -10.34
N GLU A 67 -11.13 15.27 -10.33
CA GLU A 67 -11.37 16.71 -10.23
C GLU A 67 -10.79 17.33 -8.95
N SER A 68 -10.70 16.56 -7.87
CA SER A 68 -10.11 16.98 -6.60
C SER A 68 -8.58 17.13 -6.64
N ILE A 69 -7.90 16.66 -7.70
CA ILE A 69 -6.45 16.78 -7.85
C ILE A 69 -6.12 17.94 -8.79
N GLU A 70 -5.60 19.02 -8.21
CA GLU A 70 -5.24 20.24 -8.92
C GLU A 70 -4.02 20.07 -9.84
N SER A 71 -2.99 19.38 -9.36
CA SER A 71 -1.71 19.29 -10.07
C SER A 71 -1.12 17.89 -10.04
N VAL A 72 -0.53 17.48 -11.16
CA VAL A 72 0.17 16.21 -11.31
C VAL A 72 1.53 16.46 -11.94
N SER A 73 2.56 15.83 -11.39
CA SER A 73 3.92 15.81 -11.90
C SER A 73 4.25 14.38 -12.37
N PRO A 74 4.12 14.09 -13.67
CA PRO A 74 4.50 12.79 -14.21
C PRO A 74 6.02 12.60 -14.12
N THR A 75 6.48 11.44 -13.69
CA THR A 75 7.90 11.09 -13.69
C THR A 75 8.40 10.88 -15.11
N LEU A 76 9.49 11.56 -15.47
CA LEU A 76 10.17 11.36 -16.75
C LEU A 76 10.84 9.98 -16.78
N ASN A 77 10.69 9.27 -17.88
CA ASN A 77 11.39 8.03 -18.15
C ASN A 77 11.83 7.99 -19.63
N SER A 78 12.82 7.15 -19.96
CA SER A 78 13.38 7.09 -21.33
C SER A 78 12.53 6.30 -22.31
N ASN A 79 11.57 5.53 -21.81
CA ASN A 79 10.76 4.61 -22.62
C ASN A 79 9.49 5.28 -23.15
N TRP A 80 9.15 6.49 -22.68
CA TRP A 80 7.89 7.15 -23.00
C TRP A 80 8.06 8.63 -23.34
N THR A 81 7.21 9.13 -24.23
CA THR A 81 6.90 10.55 -24.37
C THR A 81 5.70 10.87 -23.48
N ILE A 82 5.72 12.03 -22.82
CA ILE A 82 4.71 12.40 -21.83
C ILE A 82 4.02 13.70 -22.26
N GLU A 83 2.69 13.70 -22.22
CA GLU A 83 1.86 14.89 -22.40
C GLU A 83 0.98 15.11 -21.18
N LYS A 84 0.84 16.37 -20.77
CA LYS A 84 -0.15 16.80 -19.78
C LYS A 84 -1.24 17.58 -20.49
N VAL A 85 -2.49 17.17 -20.32
CA VAL A 85 -3.66 17.91 -20.78
C VAL A 85 -4.16 18.78 -19.63
N ALA A 86 -4.38 20.06 -19.91
CA ALA A 86 -4.87 21.02 -18.94
C ALA A 86 -6.38 21.24 -19.09
N ASP A 87 -7.06 21.51 -17.98
CA ASP A 87 -8.41 22.06 -17.92
C ASP A 87 -8.38 23.26 -16.96
N GLY A 88 -8.35 24.47 -17.54
CA GLY A 88 -7.96 25.66 -16.79
C GLY A 88 -6.53 25.55 -16.26
N ASP A 89 -6.37 25.76 -14.95
CA ASP A 89 -5.08 25.65 -14.26
C ASP A 89 -4.79 24.20 -13.78
N ARG A 90 -5.78 23.30 -13.87
CA ARG A 90 -5.69 21.90 -13.42
C ARG A 90 -5.08 21.00 -14.49
N THR A 91 -4.38 19.95 -14.07
CA THR A 91 -4.04 18.83 -14.97
C THR A 91 -5.22 17.85 -15.03
N SER A 92 -5.92 17.76 -16.16
CA SER A 92 -7.08 16.88 -16.32
C SER A 92 -6.71 15.47 -16.78
N GLN A 93 -5.64 15.34 -17.57
CA GLN A 93 -5.17 14.05 -18.07
C GLN A 93 -3.66 14.03 -18.18
N VAL A 94 -3.07 12.84 -18.01
CA VAL A 94 -1.66 12.57 -18.34
C VAL A 94 -1.59 11.44 -19.34
N VAL A 95 -0.84 11.62 -20.42
CA VAL A 95 -0.66 10.59 -21.46
C VAL A 95 0.80 10.20 -21.52
N TYR A 96 1.07 8.91 -21.31
CA TYR A 96 2.34 8.27 -21.59
C TYR A 96 2.23 7.54 -22.93
N THR A 97 3.02 7.93 -23.93
CA THR A 97 3.11 7.24 -25.24
C THR A 97 4.46 6.54 -25.37
N ALA A 98 4.44 5.23 -25.60
CA ALA A 98 5.66 4.42 -25.63
C ALA A 98 6.50 4.78 -26.86
N ILE A 99 7.82 4.92 -26.67
CA ILE A 99 8.78 5.08 -27.77
C ILE A 99 8.88 3.78 -28.58
N THR A 100 8.88 2.66 -27.86
CA THR A 100 8.76 1.31 -28.41
C THR A 100 7.58 0.64 -27.72
N PRO A 101 6.61 0.06 -28.45
CA PRO A 101 5.48 -0.64 -27.84
C PRO A 101 5.95 -1.69 -26.81
N VAL A 102 5.30 -1.73 -25.65
CA VAL A 102 5.62 -2.68 -24.59
C VAL A 102 4.95 -4.01 -24.91
N GLU A 103 5.77 -5.01 -25.24
CA GLU A 103 5.30 -6.35 -25.60
C GLU A 103 4.56 -7.02 -24.45
N ASP A 104 3.61 -7.89 -24.80
CA ASP A 104 2.88 -8.71 -23.84
C ASP A 104 3.81 -9.60 -23.01
N GLY A 105 3.50 -9.78 -21.73
CA GLY A 105 4.31 -10.56 -20.79
C GLY A 105 5.52 -9.81 -20.22
N PHE A 106 5.81 -8.59 -20.68
CA PHE A 106 6.76 -7.69 -20.03
C PHE A 106 6.05 -6.73 -19.10
N ARG A 107 6.62 -6.56 -17.90
CA ARG A 107 6.13 -5.59 -16.92
C ARG A 107 6.80 -4.24 -17.12
N ASP A 108 6.00 -3.18 -17.14
CA ASP A 108 6.49 -1.79 -17.05
C ASP A 108 5.72 -1.00 -15.99
N THR A 109 6.27 0.17 -15.63
CA THR A 109 5.70 1.08 -14.65
C THR A 109 5.84 2.53 -15.08
N VAL A 110 4.81 3.33 -14.79
CA VAL A 110 4.86 4.79 -14.88
C VAL A 110 4.41 5.40 -13.57
N GLU A 111 4.90 6.59 -13.26
CA GLU A 111 4.70 7.19 -11.95
C GLU A 111 4.14 8.60 -12.07
N LEU A 112 3.10 8.88 -11.28
CA LEU A 112 2.51 10.21 -11.17
C LEU A 112 2.71 10.71 -9.74
N SER A 113 3.26 11.91 -9.58
CA SER A 113 3.44 12.52 -8.27
C SER A 113 2.48 13.69 -8.08
N LEU A 114 1.69 13.66 -7.01
CA LEU A 114 0.59 14.60 -6.80
C LEU A 114 0.32 14.85 -5.30
N PRO A 115 -0.23 16.03 -4.94
CA PRO A 115 -0.76 16.29 -3.61
C PRO A 115 -2.14 15.66 -3.45
N LEU A 116 -2.42 15.08 -2.29
CA LEU A 116 -3.76 14.63 -1.93
C LEU A 116 -4.53 15.78 -1.26
N PRO A 117 -5.86 15.91 -1.48
CA PRO A 117 -6.65 16.96 -0.84
C PRO A 117 -6.63 16.85 0.69
N GLU A 118 -6.68 17.98 1.39
CA GLU A 118 -6.67 18.02 2.86
C GLU A 118 -7.98 17.50 3.47
N ASP A 119 -9.09 17.64 2.75
CA ASP A 119 -10.44 17.30 3.17
C ASP A 119 -10.94 15.94 2.65
N ALA A 120 -10.09 15.18 1.95
CA ALA A 120 -10.45 13.89 1.34
C ALA A 120 -10.24 12.67 2.27
N ALA A 121 -10.00 12.86 3.58
CA ALA A 121 -9.79 11.73 4.49
C ALA A 121 -10.98 10.75 4.48
N GLY A 122 -10.68 9.46 4.26
CA GLY A 122 -11.68 8.39 4.13
C GLY A 122 -12.29 8.25 2.73
N GLU A 123 -11.96 9.14 1.79
CA GLU A 123 -12.44 9.06 0.41
C GLU A 123 -11.64 8.05 -0.42
N THR A 124 -12.33 7.44 -1.38
CA THR A 124 -11.70 6.61 -2.42
C THR A 124 -11.50 7.47 -3.66
N LEU A 125 -10.25 7.65 -4.08
CA LEU A 125 -9.90 8.32 -5.32
C LEU A 125 -9.62 7.27 -6.40
N ALA A 126 -10.37 7.35 -7.50
CA ALA A 126 -10.18 6.50 -8.66
C ALA A 126 -9.37 7.22 -9.73
N PHE A 127 -8.43 6.51 -10.35
CA PHE A 127 -7.60 7.01 -11.44
C PHE A 127 -7.85 6.15 -12.68
N PRO A 128 -8.93 6.41 -13.45
CA PRO A 128 -9.22 5.64 -14.65
C PRO A 128 -8.04 5.66 -15.63
N VAL A 129 -7.78 4.51 -16.24
CA VAL A 129 -6.69 4.36 -17.21
C VAL A 129 -7.22 3.76 -18.50
N ARG A 130 -7.01 4.45 -19.61
CA ARG A 130 -7.14 3.84 -20.95
C ARG A 130 -5.79 3.33 -21.40
N GLN A 131 -5.70 2.02 -21.56
CA GLN A 131 -4.55 1.33 -22.14
C GLN A 131 -4.81 1.14 -23.63
N THR A 132 -4.01 1.80 -24.46
CA THR A 132 -4.07 1.67 -25.91
C THR A 132 -2.97 0.74 -26.36
N CYS A 133 -3.29 -0.16 -27.29
CA CYS A 133 -2.37 -1.14 -27.83
C CYS A 133 -2.26 -0.98 -29.35
N GLU A 134 -1.37 -1.74 -29.99
CA GLU A 134 -1.29 -1.75 -31.45
C GLU A 134 -2.61 -2.21 -32.09
N VAL A 135 -3.30 -3.14 -31.42
CA VAL A 135 -4.64 -3.61 -31.78
C VAL A 135 -5.56 -3.46 -30.57
N GLY A 136 -6.55 -2.58 -30.71
CA GLY A 136 -7.57 -2.36 -29.69
C GLY A 136 -7.12 -1.51 -28.49
N GLU A 137 -7.98 -1.45 -27.50
CA GLU A 137 -7.78 -0.73 -26.25
C GLU A 137 -8.59 -1.38 -25.12
N THR A 138 -8.12 -1.20 -23.89
CA THR A 138 -8.85 -1.55 -22.67
C THR A 138 -9.04 -0.30 -21.81
N ASN A 139 -10.26 -0.09 -21.33
CA ASN A 139 -10.61 1.05 -20.47
C ASN A 139 -10.82 0.57 -19.02
N TRP A 140 -9.81 0.78 -18.18
CA TRP A 140 -9.80 0.48 -16.75
C TRP A 140 -10.50 1.60 -15.98
N ASN A 141 -11.84 1.60 -15.95
CA ASN A 141 -12.64 2.71 -15.43
C ASN A 141 -13.86 2.29 -14.57
N GLN A 142 -14.01 1.00 -14.30
CA GLN A 142 -15.15 0.48 -13.55
C GLN A 142 -14.86 0.49 -12.04
N LEU A 143 -15.83 0.92 -11.24
CA LEU A 143 -15.75 0.82 -9.77
C LEU A 143 -16.57 -0.36 -9.31
N ALA A 144 -16.09 -1.07 -8.28
CA ALA A 144 -16.86 -2.12 -7.64
C ALA A 144 -18.04 -1.51 -6.88
N GLU A 145 -19.22 -2.12 -7.02
CA GLU A 145 -20.38 -1.78 -6.20
C GLU A 145 -20.27 -2.45 -4.82
N GLU A 146 -20.92 -1.87 -3.81
CA GLU A 146 -20.82 -2.38 -2.43
C GLU A 146 -21.39 -3.81 -2.33
N GLY A 147 -20.54 -4.76 -1.95
CA GLY A 147 -20.92 -6.16 -1.79
C GLY A 147 -20.90 -6.98 -3.08
N GLU A 148 -20.45 -6.40 -4.20
CA GLU A 148 -20.23 -7.12 -5.45
C GLU A 148 -18.77 -7.52 -5.65
N ASP A 149 -18.54 -8.44 -6.59
CA ASP A 149 -17.18 -8.83 -7.01
C ASP A 149 -16.50 -7.68 -7.77
N GLU A 150 -15.16 -7.68 -7.80
CA GLU A 150 -14.39 -6.68 -8.57
C GLU A 150 -14.74 -6.78 -10.06
N PRO A 151 -15.04 -5.64 -10.73
CA PRO A 151 -15.38 -5.64 -12.15
C PRO A 151 -14.17 -6.03 -13.02
N GLU A 152 -14.45 -6.56 -14.21
CA GLU A 152 -13.41 -7.02 -15.15
C GLU A 152 -12.45 -5.91 -15.58
N ASN A 153 -12.92 -4.66 -15.68
CA ASN A 153 -12.08 -3.51 -16.02
C ASN A 153 -12.01 -2.50 -14.88
N ALA A 154 -11.62 -2.98 -13.70
CA ALA A 154 -11.52 -2.18 -12.50
C ALA A 154 -10.57 -0.97 -12.69
N ALA A 155 -11.03 0.21 -12.27
CA ALA A 155 -10.19 1.40 -12.19
C ALA A 155 -9.17 1.24 -11.05
N PRO A 156 -7.92 1.66 -11.23
CA PRO A 156 -7.00 1.81 -10.11
C PRO A 156 -7.55 2.79 -9.08
N ILE A 157 -7.60 2.38 -7.81
CA ILE A 157 -8.11 3.20 -6.71
C ILE A 157 -7.09 3.31 -5.57
N ILE A 158 -7.14 4.43 -4.84
CA ILE A 158 -6.50 4.58 -3.53
C ILE A 158 -7.54 5.05 -2.51
N VAL A 159 -7.34 4.70 -1.24
CA VAL A 159 -8.11 5.26 -0.13
C VAL A 159 -7.25 6.27 0.60
N VAL A 160 -7.72 7.50 0.69
CA VAL A 160 -7.03 8.57 1.41
C VAL A 160 -7.19 8.35 2.91
N THR A 161 -6.08 8.27 3.63
CA THR A 161 -6.07 8.10 5.09
C THR A 161 -6.09 9.46 5.77
N GLU A 162 -6.41 9.46 7.06
CA GLU A 162 -6.28 10.64 7.92
C GLU A 162 -4.91 11.30 7.75
N ALA A 163 -4.88 12.63 7.88
CA ALA A 163 -3.65 13.40 7.89
C ALA A 163 -2.72 12.92 9.01
N THR A 164 -1.43 12.80 8.72
CA THR A 164 -0.41 12.60 9.74
C THR A 164 -0.10 13.96 10.35
N GLY A 165 -0.26 14.11 11.67
CA GLY A 165 -0.18 15.39 12.39
C GLY A 165 1.23 15.99 12.50
N ASP A 166 1.91 16.18 11.37
CA ASP A 166 3.14 16.95 11.29
C ASP A 166 2.80 18.37 10.82
N GLU A 167 2.69 19.28 11.78
CA GLU A 167 2.55 20.71 11.58
C GLU A 167 3.71 21.22 10.71
N HIS A 168 3.46 21.48 9.42
CA HIS A 168 4.34 22.33 8.62
C HIS A 168 4.19 23.79 9.06
N GLY A 169 4.72 24.09 10.25
CA GLY A 169 4.89 25.43 10.76
C GLY A 169 5.92 26.18 9.92
N HIS A 170 5.45 27.03 9.02
CA HIS A 170 6.29 28.04 8.38
C HIS A 170 6.76 29.04 9.44
N GLY A 171 8.01 28.90 9.86
CA GLY A 171 8.66 29.78 10.82
C GLY A 171 8.65 31.23 10.36
N ALA A 172 7.86 32.06 11.05
CA ALA A 172 8.04 33.50 11.04
C ALA A 172 9.19 33.83 11.99
N ALA A 173 10.32 34.22 11.41
CA ALA A 173 11.43 34.79 12.15
C ALA A 173 10.98 36.08 12.84
N THR A 174 11.06 36.11 14.17
CA THR A 174 11.21 37.35 14.94
C THR A 174 12.50 37.24 15.74
N ASP A 175 13.44 38.07 15.31
CA ASP A 175 14.69 38.41 15.97
C ASP A 175 14.38 39.02 17.34
N ASP A 176 14.89 38.45 18.43
CA ASP A 176 15.24 39.20 19.63
C ASP A 176 16.22 38.37 20.49
N GLN A 177 17.42 38.91 20.64
CA GLN A 177 18.47 38.41 21.51
C GLN A 177 18.19 38.77 22.97
N ALA A 178 18.40 37.83 23.90
CA ALA A 178 18.94 38.12 25.22
C ALA A 178 19.62 36.88 25.81
N GLU A 179 20.92 37.00 26.04
CA GLU A 179 21.77 36.04 26.74
C GLU A 179 21.35 35.93 28.22
N HIS A 180 21.37 34.72 28.78
CA HIS A 180 21.70 34.50 30.19
C HIS A 180 22.21 33.07 30.44
N ASP A 181 23.51 33.00 30.71
CA ASP A 181 24.34 32.15 31.57
C ASP A 181 23.89 30.74 32.03
N GLU A 182 24.91 29.88 32.14
CA GLU A 182 24.92 28.42 32.30
C GLU A 182 24.15 27.84 33.48
N ALA A 183 23.49 26.70 33.23
CA ALA A 183 23.28 25.64 34.22
C ALA A 183 23.32 24.26 33.54
N THR A 184 24.28 23.45 33.96
CA THR A 184 24.43 22.02 33.68
C THR A 184 23.17 21.24 34.07
N ALA A 185 22.58 20.46 33.16
CA ALA A 185 21.99 19.13 33.44
C ALA A 185 21.40 18.46 32.19
N GLU A 186 21.94 17.27 31.93
CA GLU A 186 21.26 16.04 31.50
C GLU A 186 20.40 16.00 30.23
N ALA A 187 20.92 15.26 29.26
CA ALA A 187 20.19 14.64 28.18
C ALA A 187 18.97 13.89 28.69
N SER A 188 17.78 14.32 28.28
CA SER A 188 16.54 13.58 28.45
C SER A 188 16.19 12.89 27.14
N ASP A 189 16.91 11.80 26.85
CA ASP A 189 16.45 10.75 25.93
C ASP A 189 15.76 9.68 26.79
N ALA A 190 14.49 9.92 27.11
CA ALA A 190 13.72 9.07 28.01
C ALA A 190 12.26 8.96 27.56
N ALA A 191 12.06 8.59 26.30
CA ALA A 191 10.78 8.06 25.83
C ALA A 191 10.95 6.89 24.85
N SER A 192 12.08 6.83 24.13
CA SER A 192 12.35 5.78 23.13
C SER A 192 13.03 4.51 23.69
N GLY A 193 13.63 4.57 24.88
CA GLY A 193 14.36 3.43 25.46
C GLY A 193 13.48 2.36 26.11
N SER A 194 12.37 2.74 26.76
CA SER A 194 11.55 1.79 27.53
C SER A 194 10.74 0.85 26.64
N ALA A 195 10.26 1.33 25.48
CA ALA A 195 9.54 0.50 24.52
C ALA A 195 10.48 -0.50 23.81
N ASP A 196 11.70 -0.09 23.46
CA ASP A 196 12.71 -0.97 22.83
C ASP A 196 13.18 -2.08 23.77
N VAL A 197 13.36 -1.79 25.07
CA VAL A 197 13.73 -2.81 26.07
C VAL A 197 12.59 -3.82 26.30
N VAL A 198 11.33 -3.37 26.40
CA VAL A 198 10.18 -4.27 26.56
C VAL A 198 10.00 -5.16 25.33
N ALA A 199 10.13 -4.59 24.12
CA ALA A 199 10.03 -5.33 22.87
C ALA A 199 11.12 -6.41 22.75
N ARG A 200 12.36 -6.10 23.15
CA ARG A 200 13.48 -7.07 23.12
C ARG A 200 13.32 -8.18 24.15
N VAL A 201 12.87 -7.87 25.36
CA VAL A 201 12.64 -8.87 26.42
C VAL A 201 11.52 -9.84 26.02
N LEU A 202 10.42 -9.31 25.46
CA LEU A 202 9.32 -10.15 24.96
C LEU A 202 9.74 -10.98 23.73
N GLY A 203 10.52 -10.39 22.81
CA GLY A 203 11.03 -11.09 21.63
C GLY A 203 11.97 -12.25 21.98
N ILE A 204 12.93 -12.03 22.89
CA ILE A 204 13.85 -13.07 23.34
C ILE A 204 13.11 -14.14 24.16
N GLY A 205 12.19 -13.73 25.05
CA GLY A 205 11.38 -14.66 25.82
C GLY A 205 10.53 -15.58 24.95
N GLY A 206 9.88 -15.03 23.92
CA GLY A 206 9.08 -15.79 22.95
C GLY A 206 9.91 -16.82 22.17
N LEU A 207 11.13 -16.47 21.77
CA LEU A 207 12.02 -17.37 21.02
C LEU A 207 12.46 -18.57 21.88
N ILE A 208 12.78 -18.35 23.16
CA ILE A 208 13.15 -19.42 24.09
C ILE A 208 11.99 -20.39 24.28
N VAL A 209 10.77 -19.88 24.52
CA VAL A 209 9.58 -20.71 24.67
C VAL A 209 9.29 -21.50 23.38
N GLY A 210 9.44 -20.86 22.21
CA GLY A 210 9.29 -21.51 20.92
C GLY A 210 10.26 -22.68 20.71
N VAL A 211 11.55 -22.49 21.03
CA VAL A 211 12.57 -23.54 20.92
C VAL A 211 12.28 -24.71 21.86
N VAL A 212 11.86 -24.44 23.09
CA VAL A 212 11.46 -25.49 24.04
C VAL A 212 10.23 -26.25 23.54
N GLY A 213 9.24 -25.55 22.97
CA GLY A 213 8.08 -26.18 22.36
C GLY A 213 8.43 -27.11 21.20
N VAL A 214 9.31 -26.67 20.28
CA VAL A 214 9.76 -27.47 19.13
C VAL A 214 10.55 -28.70 19.59
N THR A 215 11.46 -28.55 20.55
CA THR A 215 12.26 -29.67 21.06
C THR A 215 11.39 -30.73 21.75
N LEU A 216 10.41 -30.33 22.56
CA LEU A 216 9.46 -31.24 23.19
C LEU A 216 8.55 -31.93 22.15
N ALA A 217 8.09 -31.22 21.12
CA ALA A 217 7.29 -31.78 20.05
C ALA A 217 8.07 -32.84 19.23
N LEU A 218 9.34 -32.59 18.93
CA LEU A 218 10.20 -33.54 18.24
C LEU A 218 10.53 -34.77 19.09
N ALA A 219 10.73 -34.60 20.40
CA ALA A 219 10.95 -35.71 21.33
C ALA A 219 9.71 -36.60 21.46
N ALA A 220 8.51 -36.01 21.58
CA ALA A 220 7.24 -36.72 21.63
C ALA A 220 6.88 -37.42 20.29
N ARG A 221 7.36 -36.88 19.16
CA ARG A 221 7.20 -37.51 17.83
C ARG A 221 8.11 -38.72 17.67
N ARG A 222 9.34 -38.70 18.21
CA ARG A 222 10.26 -39.85 18.20
C ARG A 222 9.78 -41.00 19.07
N SER A 223 9.28 -40.72 20.28
CA SER A 223 8.78 -41.78 21.17
C SER A 223 7.54 -42.53 20.65
N ARG A 224 6.82 -41.96 19.68
CA ARG A 224 5.71 -42.62 18.97
C ARG A 224 6.13 -43.44 17.75
N SER A 225 7.37 -43.31 17.27
CA SER A 225 7.89 -44.14 16.17
C SER A 225 8.60 -45.40 16.68
N ASP A 226 8.99 -45.43 17.96
CA ASP A 226 9.65 -46.57 18.62
C ASP A 226 8.67 -47.48 19.40
N ALA A 227 7.36 -47.26 19.26
CA ALA A 227 6.27 -48.07 19.82
C ALA A 227 5.40 -48.64 18.69
#